data_AF-A0A5J5E7R3-F1
#
_entry.id   AF-A0A5J5E7R3-F1
#
_cell.length_a   1.000
_cell.length_b   1.000
_cell.length_c   1.000
_cell.angle_alpha   90.00
_cell.angle_beta   90.00
_cell.angle_gamma   90.00
#
_symmetry.space_group_name_H-M   'P 1'
#
loop_
_entity.id
_entity.type
_entity.pdbx_description
1 polymer ?
#
loop_
_entity_poly.entity_id
_entity_poly.type
_entity_poly.pdbx_seq_one_letter_code
_entity_poly.pdbx_strand_id
1 'polypeptide(L)' 'MEEKTKETEVKATTTTEGEVRTFTAEMPDGTQLVITKHADGTSTVRIGRGGKGPKVRISAKASAEASGVLA' A
#
# COMPACT_ATOMS: atom_id res chain seq x y z
N MET A 1 24.48 7.00 14.32
CA MET A 1 23.63 5.85 14.68
C MET A 1 22.75 5.59 13.47
N GLU A 2 23.11 4.60 12.65
CA GLU A 2 22.24 4.12 11.57
C GLU A 2 21.12 3.32 12.21
N GLU A 3 19.89 3.82 12.10
CA GLU A 3 18.69 3.01 12.36
C GLU A 3 18.69 1.89 11.32
N LYS A 4 19.17 0.71 11.71
CA LYS A 4 18.88 -0.53 11.00
C LYS A 4 17.37 -0.71 11.08
N THR A 5 16.68 -0.34 10.00
CA THR A 5 15.28 -0.68 9.78
C THR A 5 15.17 -2.19 9.96
N LYS A 6 14.65 -2.63 11.11
CA LYS A 6 14.40 -4.05 11.36
C LYS A 6 13.46 -4.49 10.24
N GLU A 7 13.92 -5.41 9.40
CA GLU A 7 13.09 -6.09 8.42
C GLU A 7 12.00 -6.82 9.21
N THR A 8 10.85 -6.17 9.38
CA THR A 8 9.67 -6.81 9.96
C THR A 8 9.16 -7.80 8.93
N GLU A 9 8.84 -9.03 9.35
CA GLU A 9 8.05 -9.96 8.55
C GLU A 9 6.67 -9.33 8.29
N VAL A 10 6.57 -8.56 7.21
CA VAL A 10 5.32 -7.92 6.79
C VAL A 10 4.60 -8.92 5.91
N LYS A 11 3.38 -9.31 6.29
CA LYS A 11 2.58 -10.19 5.44
C LYS A 11 2.05 -9.35 4.28
N ALA A 12 2.67 -9.51 3.11
CA ALA A 12 2.28 -8.81 1.89
C ALA A 12 1.38 -9.70 1.03
N THR A 13 0.24 -9.18 0.62
CA THR A 13 -0.67 -9.83 -0.34
C THR A 13 -1.05 -8.86 -1.44
N THR A 14 -1.05 -9.37 -2.68
CA THR A 14 -1.51 -8.63 -3.85
C THR A 14 -2.71 -9.34 -4.43
N THR A 15 -3.82 -8.62 -4.57
CA THR A 15 -5.04 -9.13 -5.20
C THR A 15 -5.33 -8.30 -6.44
N THR A 16 -5.65 -8.98 -7.54
CA THR A 16 -6.04 -8.34 -8.80
C THR A 16 -7.47 -8.75 -9.12
N GLU A 17 -8.35 -7.78 -9.29
CA GLU A 17 -9.76 -7.98 -9.65
C GLU A 17 -10.07 -7.09 -10.86
N GLY A 18 -10.09 -7.70 -12.04
CA GLY A 18 -10.12 -6.96 -13.31
C GLY A 18 -8.90 -6.04 -13.48
N GLU A 19 -9.14 -4.77 -13.75
CA GLU A 19 -8.10 -3.73 -13.89
C GLU A 19 -7.68 -3.10 -12.54
N VAL A 20 -8.34 -3.48 -11.44
CA VAL A 20 -8.02 -2.97 -10.10
C VAL A 20 -6.98 -3.89 -9.45
N ARG A 21 -5.91 -3.30 -8.93
CA ARG A 21 -4.88 -4.02 -8.15
C ARG A 21 -4.82 -3.48 -6.74
N THR A 22 -4.84 -4.37 -5.76
CA THR A 22 -4.72 -4.01 -4.34
C THR A 22 -3.52 -4.71 -3.75
N PHE A 23 -2.58 -3.91 -3.23
CA PHE A 23 -1.47 -4.36 -2.41
C PHE A 23 -1.84 -4.13 -0.94
N THR A 24 -1.66 -5.14 -0.10
CA THR A 24 -1.85 -5.06 1.34
C THR A 24 -0.59 -5.53 2.03
N ALA A 25 -0.03 -4.72 2.92
CA ALA A 25 1.07 -5.09 3.79
C ALA A 25 0.62 -4.98 5.24
N GLU A 26 0.62 -6.10 5.95
CA GLU A 26 0.23 -6.18 7.37
C GLU A 26 1.46 -6.27 8.28
N MET A 27 1.55 -5.33 9.21
CA MET A 27 2.57 -5.23 10.24
C MET A 27 2.19 -6.07 11.47
N PRO A 28 3.17 -6.48 12.32
CA PRO A 28 2.91 -7.33 13.49
C PRO A 28 1.97 -6.72 14.54
N ASP A 29 1.87 -5.39 14.60
CA ASP A 29 0.96 -4.66 15.48
C ASP A 29 -0.51 -4.67 14.98
N GLY A 30 -0.74 -5.24 13.79
CA GLY A 30 -2.01 -5.30 13.07
C GLY A 30 -2.27 -4.06 12.20
N THR A 31 -1.32 -3.14 12.09
CA THR A 31 -1.40 -2.01 11.15
C THR A 31 -1.28 -2.53 9.73
N GLN A 32 -2.18 -2.11 8.84
CA GLN A 32 -2.11 -2.45 7.43
C GLN A 32 -1.89 -1.19 6.58
N LEU A 33 -0.98 -1.33 5.62
CA LEU A 33 -0.87 -0.44 4.47
C LEU A 33 -1.61 -1.08 3.31
N VAL A 34 -2.67 -0.44 2.83
CA VAL A 34 -3.44 -0.88 1.66
C VAL A 34 -3.28 0.15 0.56
N ILE A 35 -2.79 -0.28 -0.60
CA ILE A 35 -2.65 0.54 -1.80
C ILE A 35 -3.53 -0.08 -2.87
N THR A 36 -4.53 0.65 -3.35
CA THR A 36 -5.40 0.22 -4.44
C THR A 36 -5.16 1.09 -5.65
N LYS A 37 -4.71 0.48 -6.75
CA LYS A 37 -4.63 1.09 -8.07
C LYS A 37 -5.93 0.81 -8.82
N HIS A 38 -6.60 1.86 -9.25
CA HIS A 38 -7.86 1.80 -9.96
C HIS A 38 -7.63 1.80 -11.48
N ALA A 39 -8.64 1.33 -12.23
CA ALA A 39 -8.65 1.32 -13.69
C ALA A 39 -8.55 2.73 -14.30
N ASP A 40 -9.05 3.76 -13.58
CA ASP A 40 -8.98 5.16 -13.99
C ASP A 40 -7.57 5.78 -13.87
N GLY A 41 -6.56 4.98 -13.51
CA GLY A 41 -5.17 5.42 -13.33
C GLY A 41 -4.90 6.13 -12.01
N THR A 42 -5.92 6.32 -11.15
CA THR A 42 -5.74 6.86 -9.81
C THR A 42 -5.45 5.77 -8.79
N SER A 43 -4.86 6.15 -7.66
CA SER A 43 -4.59 5.22 -6.58
C SER A 43 -5.11 5.76 -5.25
N THR A 44 -5.45 4.85 -4.36
CA THR A 44 -5.86 5.17 -3.01
C THR A 44 -4.97 4.43 -2.02
N VAL A 45 -4.64 5.12 -0.94
CA VAL A 45 -3.77 4.62 0.12
C VAL A 45 -4.56 4.68 1.43
N ARG A 46 -4.47 3.61 2.22
CA ARG A 46 -4.97 3.53 3.59
C ARG A 46 -3.87 3.01 4.49
N ILE A 47 -3.69 3.66 5.62
CA ILE A 47 -2.77 3.22 6.67
C ILE A 47 -3.55 3.19 7.98
N GLY A 48 -3.74 1.99 8.54
CA GLY A 48 -4.40 1.84 9.83
C GLY A 48 -4.64 0.38 10.20
N ARG A 49 -5.02 0.16 11.46
CA ARG A 49 -5.22 -1.20 11.99
C ARG A 49 -6.31 -1.95 11.20
N GLY A 50 -5.98 -3.13 10.70
CA GLY A 50 -6.88 -3.94 9.87
C GLY A 50 -7.38 -3.23 8.60
N GLY A 51 -6.61 -2.27 8.07
CA GLY A 51 -6.95 -1.55 6.83
C GLY A 51 -8.02 -0.48 7.00
N LYS A 52 -8.43 -0.17 8.24
CA LYS A 52 -9.48 0.81 8.57
C LYS A 52 -8.96 2.25 8.73
N GLY A 53 -7.78 2.53 8.19
CA GLY A 53 -7.21 3.87 8.17
C GLY A 53 -7.96 4.88 7.30
N PRO A 54 -7.68 6.18 7.46
CA PRO A 54 -8.20 7.20 6.55
C PRO A 54 -7.80 6.87 5.11
N LYS A 55 -8.79 6.96 4.21
CA LYS A 55 -8.57 6.75 2.77
C LYS A 55 -8.09 8.06 2.16
N VAL A 56 -6.88 8.05 1.61
CA VAL A 56 -6.32 9.20 0.88
C VAL A 56 -6.24 8.83 -0.60
N ARG A 57 -6.81 9.68 -1.46
CA ARG A 57 -6.63 9.57 -2.91
C ARG A 57 -5.34 10.29 -3.28
N ILE A 58 -4.45 9.60 -3.98
CA ILE A 58 -3.19 10.18 -4.47
C ILE A 58 -3.29 10.43 -5.97
N SER A 59 -2.59 11.45 -6.46
CA SER A 59 -2.55 11.79 -7.88
C SER A 59 -1.88 10.67 -8.69
N ALA A 60 -2.16 10.61 -10.00
CA ALA A 60 -1.52 9.66 -10.90
C ALA A 60 0.01 9.78 -10.88
N LYS A 61 0.55 11.00 -10.74
CA LYS A 61 1.98 11.25 -10.58
C LYS A 61 2.54 10.60 -9.31
N ALA A 62 1.91 10.81 -8.15
CA ALA A 62 2.33 10.18 -6.91
C ALA A 62 2.19 8.64 -6.95
N SER A 63 1.16 8.14 -7.65
CA SER A 63 0.98 6.71 -7.87
C SER A 63 2.08 6.10 -8.76
N ALA A 64 2.57 6.83 -9.75
CA ALA A 64 3.65 6.36 -10.62
C ALA A 64 4.96 6.22 -9.83
N GLU A 65 5.29 7.23 -9.01
CA GLU A 65 6.44 7.18 -8.10
C GLU A 65 6.33 6.01 -7.12
N ALA A 66 5.16 5.81 -6.51
CA ALA A 66 4.92 4.68 -5.60
C ALA A 66 5.02 3.31 -6.29
N SER A 67 4.59 3.21 -7.55
CA SER A 67 4.73 1.97 -8.34
C SER A 67 6.19 1.65 -8.64
N GLY A 68 7.05 2.66 -8.81
CA GLY A 68 8.49 2.46 -9.03
C GLY A 68 9.24 1.98 -7.79
N VAL A 69 8.70 2.24 -6.59
CA VAL A 69 9.26 1.76 -5.31
C VAL A 69 8.80 0.32 -5.00
N LEU A 70 7.66 -0.09 -5.54
CA LEU A 70 7.05 -1.41 -5.32
C LEU A 70 7.30 -2.42 -6.46
N ALA A 71 8.13 -2.04 -7.44
CA ALA A 71 8.50 -2.86 -8.60
C ALA A 71 9.64 -3.84 -8.31
#